data_AF-A0A1F3P023-F1
#
_entry.id   AF-A0A1F3P023-F1
#
_cell.length_a   1.000
_cell.length_b   1.000
_cell.length_c   1.000
_cell.angle_alpha   90.00
_cell.angle_beta   90.00
_cell.angle_gamma   90.00
#
_symmetry.space_group_name_H-M   'P 1'
#
loop_
_entity.id
_entity.type
_entity.pdbx_description
1 polymer ?
#
loop_
_entity_poly.entity_id
_entity_poly.type
_entity_poly.pdbx_seq_one_letter_code
_entity_poly.pdbx_strand_id
1 'polypeptide(L)' 'MQTVDIMQEIQRLPLNKKFYVVEETIKSIKTDELNHQTELAVDELYNDYVNDKELTAFTTLDFEKFYEAK' A
#
# COMPACT_ATOMS: atom_id res chain seq x y z
N MET A 1 -2.04 -26.54 -15.11
CA MET A 1 -3.41 -26.08 -14.86
C MET A 1 -3.68 -24.87 -15.73
N GLN A 2 -4.57 -25.01 -16.70
CA GLN A 2 -5.07 -23.87 -17.46
C GLN A 2 -6.18 -23.17 -16.68
N THR A 3 -6.46 -21.91 -17.01
CA THR A 3 -7.55 -21.12 -16.40
C THR A 3 -8.91 -21.81 -16.58
N VAL A 4 -9.08 -22.53 -17.69
CA VAL A 4 -10.25 -23.35 -17.98
C VAL A 4 -10.42 -24.47 -16.95
N ASP A 5 -9.34 -25.14 -16.55
CA ASP A 5 -9.39 -26.22 -15.56
C ASP A 5 -9.83 -25.69 -14.18
N ILE A 6 -9.28 -24.53 -13.78
CA ILE A 6 -9.65 -23.86 -12.51
C ILE A 6 -11.12 -23.47 -12.51
N MET A 7 -11.62 -22.94 -13.62
CA MET A 7 -13.03 -22.57 -13.76
C MET A 7 -13.95 -23.78 -13.64
N GLN A 8 -13.57 -24.91 -14.25
CA GLN A 8 -14.33 -26.15 -14.13
C GLN A 8 -14.35 -26.67 -12.70
N GLU A 9 -13.23 -26.59 -11.98
CA GLU A 9 -13.18 -26.99 -10.56
C GLU A 9 -14.05 -26.08 -9.68
N ILE A 10 -14.03 -24.76 -9.89
CA ILE A 10 -14.92 -23.82 -9.17
C ILE A 10 -16.39 -24.13 -9.48
N GLN A 11 -16.72 -24.47 -10.73
CA GLN A 11 -18.09 -24.87 -11.12
C GLN A 11 -18.55 -26.17 -10.47
N ARG A 12 -17.64 -27.10 -10.15
CA ARG A 12 -17.95 -28.36 -9.46
C ARG A 12 -18.18 -28.19 -7.96
N LEU A 13 -17.81 -27.04 -7.38
CA LEU A 13 -17.97 -26.78 -5.95
C LEU A 13 -19.45 -26.68 -5.53
N PRO A 14 -19.77 -27.05 -4.28
CA PRO A 14 -21.07 -26.75 -3.68
C PRO A 14 -21.31 -25.24 -3.61
N LEU A 15 -22.59 -24.83 -3.60
CA LEU A 15 -22.99 -23.42 -3.71
C LEU A 15 -22.35 -22.51 -2.65
N ASN A 16 -22.27 -22.95 -1.40
CA ASN A 16 -21.63 -22.21 -0.31
C ASN A 16 -20.14 -21.92 -0.57
N LYS A 17 -19.42 -22.88 -1.18
CA LYS A 17 -18.01 -22.73 -1.53
C LYS A 17 -17.81 -21.80 -2.72
N LYS A 18 -18.75 -21.76 -3.67
CA LYS A 18 -18.75 -20.78 -4.76
C LYS A 18 -18.92 -19.36 -4.24
N PHE A 19 -19.86 -19.15 -3.32
CA PHE A 19 -20.03 -17.83 -2.68
C PHE A 19 -18.77 -17.38 -1.94
N TYR A 20 -18.14 -18.30 -1.21
CA TYR A 20 -16.88 -18.01 -0.53
C TYR A 20 -15.76 -17.58 -1.50
N VAL A 21 -15.60 -18.26 -2.63
CA VAL A 21 -14.62 -17.87 -3.65
C VAL A 21 -14.90 -16.46 -4.18
N VAL A 22 -16.17 -16.13 -4.44
CA VAL A 22 -16.56 -14.78 -4.90
C VAL A 22 -16.25 -13.72 -3.85
N GLU A 23 -16.57 -13.98 -2.59
CA GLU A 23 -16.32 -13.06 -1.47
C GLU A 23 -14.83 -12.77 -1.31
N GLU A 24 -14.00 -13.81 -1.25
CA GLU A 24 -12.55 -13.65 -1.12
C GLU A 24 -11.94 -12.97 -2.36
N THR A 25 -12.49 -13.22 -3.56
CA THR A 25 -12.06 -12.53 -4.78
C THR A 25 -12.34 -11.02 -4.69
N ILE A 26 -13.55 -10.63 -4.27
CA ILE A 26 -13.91 -9.21 -4.10
C ILE A 26 -13.02 -8.57 -3.03
N LYS A 27 -12.78 -9.27 -1.93
CA LYS A 27 -11.93 -8.80 -0.84
C LYS A 27 -10.49 -8.56 -1.31
N SER A 28 -9.92 -9.49 -2.09
CA SER A 28 -8.59 -9.35 -2.68
C SER A 28 -8.50 -8.10 -3.55
N ILE A 29 -9.46 -7.91 -4.46
CA ILE A 29 -9.49 -6.73 -5.36
C ILE A 29 -9.49 -5.43 -4.56
N LYS A 30 -10.32 -5.36 -3.50
CA LYS A 30 -10.40 -4.17 -2.65
C LYS A 30 -9.11 -3.93 -1.85
N THR A 31 -8.47 -4.99 -1.38
CA THR A 31 -7.19 -4.89 -0.67
C THR A 31 -6.08 -4.41 -1.59
N ASP A 32 -6.02 -4.90 -2.82
CA ASP A 32 -5.02 -4.48 -3.80
C ASP A 32 -5.17 -2.99 -4.15
N GLU A 33 -6.41 -2.53 -4.34
CA GLU A 33 -6.70 -1.11 -4.56
C GLU A 33 -6.28 -0.24 -3.36
N LEU A 34 -6.58 -0.67 -2.14
CA LEU A 34 -6.22 0.05 -0.92
C LEU A 34 -4.69 0.14 -0.73
N ASN A 35 -3.98 -0.96 -1.00
CA ASN A 35 -2.52 -0.98 -0.94
C ASN A 35 -1.94 -0.02 -1.97
N HIS A 36 -2.46 -0.02 -3.21
CA HIS A 36 -2.00 0.88 -4.25
C HIS A 36 -2.22 2.36 -3.89
N GLN A 37 -3.40 2.71 -3.34
CA GLN A 37 -3.66 4.07 -2.85
C GLN A 37 -2.72 4.45 -1.71
N THR A 38 -2.40 3.50 -0.84
CA THR A 38 -1.46 3.71 0.28
C THR A 38 -0.04 3.96 -0.24
N GLU A 39 0.42 3.19 -1.23
CA GLU A 39 1.73 3.40 -1.88
C GLU A 39 1.81 4.79 -2.50
N LEU A 40 0.79 5.21 -3.25
CA LEU A 40 0.74 6.56 -3.84
C LEU A 40 0.82 7.66 -2.78
N ALA A 41 0.06 7.52 -1.69
CA ALA A 41 0.09 8.48 -0.60
C ALA A 41 1.46 8.53 0.10
N VAL A 42 2.13 7.37 0.26
CA VAL A 42 3.48 7.31 0.83
C VAL A 42 4.50 7.97 -0.08
N ASP A 43 4.42 7.74 -1.40
CA ASP A 43 5.31 8.36 -2.37
C ASP A 43 5.13 9.89 -2.43
N GLU A 44 3.89 10.37 -2.33
CA GLU A 44 3.57 11.80 -2.22
C GLU A 44 4.17 12.39 -0.94
N LEU A 45 3.90 11.79 0.22
CA LEU A 45 4.43 12.22 1.52
C LEU A 45 5.97 12.23 1.57
N TYR A 46 6.59 11.21 0.97
CA TYR A 46 8.05 11.13 0.90
C TYR A 46 8.63 12.24 0.04
N ASN A 47 8.02 12.51 -1.12
CA ASN A 47 8.44 13.61 -1.98
C ASN A 47 8.31 14.96 -1.29
N ASP A 48 7.22 15.19 -0.56
CA ASP A 48 7.04 16.41 0.23
C ASP A 48 8.11 16.53 1.31
N TYR A 49 8.37 15.46 2.05
CA TYR A 49 9.42 15.45 3.08
C TYR A 49 10.82 15.77 2.53
N VAL A 50 11.16 15.28 1.34
CA VAL A 50 12.47 15.53 0.71
C VAL A 50 12.59 16.95 0.17
N ASN A 51 11.52 17.49 -0.41
CA ASN A 51 11.57 18.75 -1.15
C ASN A 51 11.16 19.97 -0.31
N ASP A 52 10.35 19.78 0.73
CA ASP A 52 9.92 20.84 1.63
C ASP A 52 10.95 21.05 2.75
N LYS A 53 11.61 22.20 2.69
CA LYS A 53 12.59 22.62 3.69
C LYS A 53 11.95 23.01 5.02
N GLU A 54 10.65 23.33 5.05
CA GLU A 54 9.94 23.58 6.30
C GLU A 54 9.73 22.28 7.09
N LEU A 55 9.45 21.17 6.42
CA LEU A 55 9.30 19.84 7.05
C LEU A 55 10.61 19.32 7.66
N THR A 56 11.76 19.76 7.15
CA THR A 56 13.09 19.36 7.62
C THR A 56 13.86 20.47 8.34
N ALA A 57 13.20 21.59 8.64
CA ALA A 57 13.84 22.78 9.23
C ALA A 57 14.55 22.46 10.55
N PHE A 58 13.89 21.73 11.45
CA PHE A 58 14.47 21.35 12.75
C PHE A 58 15.59 20.33 12.62
N THR A 59 15.45 19.35 11.73
CA THR A 59 16.51 18.38 11.43
C THR A 59 17.75 19.06 10.85
N THR A 60 17.56 20.10 10.04
CA THR A 60 18.66 20.86 9.46
C THR A 60 19.45 21.63 10.54
N LEU A 61 18.75 22.18 11.54
CA LEU A 61 19.37 22.88 12.67
C LEU A 61 20.26 21.95 13.51
N ASP A 62 19.93 20.66 13.64
CA ASP A 62 20.78 19.68 14.36
C ASP A 62 22.14 19.46 13.69
N PHE A 63 22.23 19.67 12.38
CA PHE A 63 23.48 19.56 11.62
C PHE A 63 24.25 20.88 11.54
N GLU A 64 23.68 21.99 12.01
CA GLU A 64 24.41 23.24 12.12
C GLU A 64 25.43 23.15 13.27
N LYS A 65 26.67 23.61 13.00
CA LYS A 65 27.70 23.68 14.04
C LYS A 65 27.31 24.74 15.06
N PHE A 66 26.67 24.31 16.14
CA PHE A 66 26.35 25.16 17.27
C PHE A 66 27.66 25.67 17.88
N TYR A 67 27.88 26.98 17.84
CA TYR A 67 28.91 27.62 18.63
C TYR A 67 28.36 27.82 20.03
N GLU A 68 28.68 26.93 20.97
CA GLU A 68 28.49 27.23 22.38
C GLU A 68 29.29 28.50 22.71
N ALA A 69 28.57 29.56 23.07
CA ALA A 69 29.19 30.75 23.64
C ALA A 69 29.83 30.35 24.98
N LYS A 70 31.16 30.49 25.05
CA LYS A 70 31.95 30.28 26.27
C LYS A 70 31.57 31.26 27.38
#